data_AF-A0A2V9ZL19-F1
#
_entry.id   AF-A0A2V9ZL19-F1
#
_cell.length_a   1.000
_cell.length_b   1.000
_cell.length_c   1.000
_cell.angle_alpha   90.00
_cell.angle_beta   90.00
_cell.angle_gamma   90.00
#
_symmetry.space_group_name_H-M   'P 1'
#
loop_
_entity.id
_entity.type
_entity.pdbx_description
1 polymer ?
#
loop_
_entity_poly.entity_id
_entity_poly.type
_entity_poly.pdbx_seq_one_letter_code
_entity_poly.pdbx_strand_id
1 'polypeptide(L)'
;MNLLIAVALQLGGMPVPLGGGAKLVDGMVGIIRDHGGEFHTDRHVDLVEVKAGSTVGVRARGELFPARKAVICNVTPQQLYLQLLEKTVVPERAAQKARRFRFGRGDMQIHVALSEPPKWPGDAERLCRTAMVHVTAGLDGVSRAVNEAERGLLPAEPTIVVGQPTAVDSSRSPQGAWILWIQLQELPNSPRGDAAGKLETDGAWSETLRERFADRIMARLCAIIPNLESAMRKRFVISPADLARTNINLVGGDPYAGSCAPDQFFIWRPLPGMPRHRTSIKKLYHIGASTHPGPGLHGASGLMVAKELLGTRGYRRLSEH
;
A
#
# COMPACT_ATOMS: atom_id res chain seq x y z
N MET A 1 -14.87 -7.90 5.05
CA MET A 1 -14.26 -6.91 5.96
C MET A 1 -13.90 -7.63 7.25
N ASN A 2 -12.63 -7.72 7.62
CA ASN A 2 -12.24 -8.35 8.89
C ASN A 2 -12.70 -7.46 10.05
N LEU A 3 -13.30 -8.05 11.09
CA LEU A 3 -13.84 -7.38 12.29
C LEU A 3 -12.87 -6.34 12.89
N LEU A 4 -11.57 -6.59 12.78
CA LEU A 4 -10.50 -5.69 13.22
C LEU A 4 -10.43 -4.35 12.46
N ILE A 5 -10.68 -4.34 11.15
CA ILE A 5 -10.72 -3.09 10.37
C ILE A 5 -11.93 -2.27 10.80
N ALA A 6 -13.07 -2.93 11.01
CA ALA A 6 -14.27 -2.26 11.51
C ALA A 6 -14.02 -1.65 12.91
N VAL A 7 -13.38 -2.38 13.83
CA VAL A 7 -13.02 -1.87 15.16
C VAL A 7 -12.02 -0.71 15.08
N ALA A 8 -11.00 -0.80 14.23
CA ALA A 8 -10.02 0.28 14.06
C ALA A 8 -10.66 1.56 13.49
N LEU A 9 -11.54 1.42 12.48
CA LEU A 9 -12.31 2.53 11.92
C LEU A 9 -13.26 3.15 12.95
N GLN A 10 -13.90 2.32 13.77
CA GLN A 10 -14.89 2.77 14.74
C GLN A 10 -14.27 3.43 15.97
N LEU A 11 -13.05 3.05 16.35
CA LEU A 11 -12.33 3.63 17.50
C LEU A 11 -11.43 4.82 17.12
N GLY A 12 -10.83 4.81 15.93
CA GLY A 12 -9.87 5.84 15.50
C GLY A 12 -10.41 6.83 14.46
N GLY A 13 -11.59 6.58 13.91
CA GLY A 13 -12.10 7.29 12.74
C GLY A 13 -11.19 7.09 11.52
N MET A 14 -11.30 8.01 10.56
CA MET A 14 -10.38 8.11 9.41
C MET A 14 -9.86 9.54 9.27
N PRO A 15 -8.85 9.92 10.06
CA PRO A 15 -8.28 11.26 9.97
C PRO A 15 -7.58 11.45 8.62
N VAL A 16 -7.79 12.61 8.01
CA VAL A 16 -7.14 13.00 6.76
C VAL A 16 -6.20 14.18 7.06
N PRO A 17 -4.89 14.09 6.73
CA PRO A 17 -3.98 15.22 6.86
C PRO A 17 -4.42 16.38 5.95
N LEU A 18 -4.55 17.58 6.51
CA LEU A 18 -4.74 18.80 5.73
C LEU A 18 -3.57 18.98 4.75
N GLY A 19 -3.87 19.33 3.51
CA GLY A 19 -2.92 19.37 2.40
C GLY A 19 -2.61 18.00 1.80
N GLY A 20 -3.18 16.90 2.31
CA GLY A 20 -3.03 15.54 1.79
C GLY A 20 -1.87 14.74 2.40
N GLY A 21 -1.78 13.45 2.03
CA GLY A 21 -0.85 12.49 2.65
C GLY A 21 0.63 12.87 2.59
N ALA A 22 1.06 13.65 1.59
CA ALA A 22 2.44 14.15 1.50
C ALA A 22 2.84 14.99 2.72
N LYS A 23 1.91 15.75 3.32
CA LYS A 23 2.19 16.57 4.51
C LYS A 23 2.56 15.74 5.73
N LEU A 24 2.00 14.54 5.86
CA LEU A 24 2.40 13.61 6.91
C LEU A 24 3.85 13.15 6.72
N VAL A 25 4.23 12.84 5.46
CA VAL A 25 5.60 12.44 5.12
C VAL A 25 6.57 13.60 5.34
N ASP A 26 6.25 14.80 4.87
CA ASP A 26 7.05 16.02 5.07
C ASP A 26 7.31 16.27 6.55
N GLY A 27 6.27 16.13 7.39
CA GLY A 27 6.39 16.27 8.84
C GLY A 27 7.31 15.23 9.47
N MET A 28 7.20 13.96 9.07
CA MET A 28 8.11 12.90 9.54
C MET A 28 9.56 13.14 9.11
N VAL A 29 9.77 13.58 7.86
CA VAL A 29 11.09 13.95 7.34
C VAL A 29 11.68 15.12 8.11
N GLY A 30 10.88 16.14 8.40
CA GLY A 30 11.27 17.30 9.22
C GLY A 30 11.77 16.87 10.60
N ILE A 31 10.97 16.07 11.33
CA ILE A 31 11.35 15.56 12.65
C ILE A 31 12.69 14.82 12.62
N ILE A 32 12.92 13.98 11.60
CA ILE A 32 14.19 13.24 11.46
C ILE A 32 15.36 14.21 11.21
N ARG A 33 15.19 15.20 10.33
CA ARG A 33 16.23 16.21 10.05
C ARG A 33 16.55 17.09 11.25
N ASP A 34 15.54 17.51 12.00
CA ASP A 34 15.71 18.33 13.21
C ASP A 34 16.52 17.61 14.29
N HIS A 35 16.55 16.27 14.25
CA HIS A 35 17.37 15.42 15.13
C HIS A 35 18.66 14.92 14.47
N GLY A 36 19.11 15.59 13.40
CA GLY A 36 20.37 15.30 12.71
C GLY A 36 20.36 14.07 11.80
N GLY A 37 19.17 13.55 11.46
CA GLY A 37 19.03 12.46 10.51
C GLY A 37 19.16 12.91 9.05
N GLU A 38 19.72 12.04 8.22
CA GLU A 38 19.94 12.29 6.80
C GLU A 38 19.02 11.44 5.92
N PHE A 39 18.70 11.96 4.74
CA PHE A 39 17.92 11.26 3.72
C PHE A 39 18.72 11.19 2.43
N HIS A 40 18.90 9.97 1.93
CA HIS A 40 19.62 9.70 0.69
C HIS A 40 18.61 9.16 -0.34
N THR A 41 18.14 10.02 -1.25
CA THR A 41 17.25 9.64 -2.36
C THR A 41 18.05 9.23 -3.59
N ASP A 42 17.41 8.58 -4.56
CA ASP A 42 18.07 8.07 -5.77
C ASP A 42 19.25 7.14 -5.48
N ARG A 43 19.24 6.50 -4.30
CA ARG A 43 20.23 5.53 -3.84
C ARG A 43 19.59 4.16 -3.67
N HIS A 44 19.71 3.34 -4.70
CA HIS A 44 19.34 1.93 -4.60
C HIS A 44 20.34 1.20 -3.71
N VAL A 45 19.84 0.49 -2.69
CA VAL A 45 20.65 -0.35 -1.80
C VAL A 45 20.78 -1.72 -2.43
N ASP A 46 22.00 -2.11 -2.77
CA ASP A 46 22.28 -3.35 -3.49
C ASP A 46 22.34 -4.56 -2.55
N LEU A 47 22.92 -4.38 -1.34
CA LEU A 47 23.06 -5.46 -0.37
C LEU A 47 23.24 -4.96 1.07
N VAL A 48 22.93 -5.82 2.03
CA VAL A 48 23.26 -5.67 3.44
C VAL A 48 24.63 -6.29 3.70
N GLU A 49 25.58 -5.52 4.23
CA GLU A 49 26.93 -5.99 4.52
C GLU A 49 26.97 -6.71 5.86
N VAL A 50 27.41 -7.98 5.86
CA VAL A 50 27.47 -8.83 7.07
C VAL A 50 28.89 -9.35 7.28
N LYS A 51 29.40 -9.21 8.51
CA LYS A 51 30.70 -9.73 8.94
C LYS A 51 30.54 -10.54 10.22
N ALA A 52 31.07 -11.76 10.24
CA ALA A 52 31.00 -12.66 11.40
C ALA A 52 29.60 -12.79 12.02
N GLY A 53 28.56 -12.89 11.17
CA GLY A 53 27.16 -13.03 11.60
C GLY A 53 26.49 -11.76 12.15
N SER A 54 27.13 -10.59 12.02
CA SER A 54 26.56 -9.28 12.37
C SER A 54 26.54 -8.36 11.16
N THR A 55 25.45 -7.62 10.97
CA THR A 55 25.42 -6.54 9.99
C THR A 55 26.34 -5.40 10.42
N VAL A 56 27.06 -4.83 9.46
CA VAL A 56 27.97 -3.69 9.63
C VAL A 56 27.56 -2.47 8.81
N GLY A 57 26.52 -2.58 7.98
CA GLY A 57 26.05 -1.49 7.12
C GLY A 57 25.26 -2.00 5.91
N VAL A 58 25.07 -1.12 4.94
CA VAL A 58 24.50 -1.45 3.62
C VAL A 58 25.39 -0.91 2.52
N ARG A 59 25.37 -1.52 1.33
CA ARG A 59 25.99 -0.95 0.14
C ARG A 59 24.94 -0.39 -0.79
N ALA A 60 25.19 0.82 -1.31
CA ALA A 60 24.34 1.44 -2.31
C ALA A 60 25.21 2.04 -3.41
N ARG A 61 25.03 1.56 -4.66
CA ARG A 61 25.88 1.88 -5.81
C ARG A 61 27.38 1.63 -5.54
N GLY A 62 27.69 0.53 -4.85
CA GLY A 62 29.05 0.14 -4.48
C GLY A 62 29.65 0.85 -3.25
N GLU A 63 29.09 1.99 -2.85
CA GLU A 63 29.49 2.74 -1.65
C GLU A 63 28.97 2.06 -0.37
N LEU A 64 29.80 2.00 0.68
CA LEU A 64 29.43 1.43 1.97
C LEU A 64 28.89 2.52 2.90
N PHE A 65 27.67 2.31 3.40
CA PHE A 65 27.05 3.10 4.46
C PHE A 65 27.15 2.32 5.78
N PRO A 66 28.11 2.63 6.66
CA PRO A 66 28.35 1.86 7.87
C PRO A 66 27.27 2.09 8.93
N ALA A 67 26.88 1.02 9.63
CA ALA A 67 25.90 1.07 10.70
C ALA A 67 26.46 0.44 11.99
N ARG A 68 26.54 1.24 13.06
CA ARG A 68 27.10 0.78 14.36
C ARG A 68 26.07 0.05 15.22
N LYS A 69 24.83 0.53 15.25
CA LYS A 69 23.76 0.05 16.14
C LYS A 69 22.86 -0.99 15.47
N ALA A 70 22.25 -0.64 14.35
CA ALA A 70 21.31 -1.50 13.63
C ALA A 70 21.20 -1.09 12.16
N VAL A 71 20.80 -2.07 11.33
CA VAL A 71 20.21 -1.84 10.01
C VAL A 71 18.76 -2.31 10.07
N ILE A 72 17.85 -1.45 9.63
CA ILE A 72 16.41 -1.67 9.67
C ILE A 72 15.90 -1.66 8.24
N CYS A 73 15.51 -2.82 7.73
CA CYS A 73 15.06 -2.98 6.35
C CYS A 73 13.53 -2.89 6.27
N ASN A 74 13.03 -1.90 5.53
CA ASN A 74 11.61 -1.73 5.19
C ASN A 74 11.35 -2.21 3.75
N VAL A 75 11.43 -3.52 3.54
CA VAL A 75 11.36 -4.16 2.22
C VAL A 75 10.53 -5.45 2.27
N THR A 76 10.22 -6.07 1.14
CA THR A 76 9.52 -7.38 1.12
C THR A 76 10.43 -8.52 1.60
N PRO A 77 9.89 -9.66 2.07
CA PRO A 77 10.69 -10.81 2.47
C PRO A 77 11.57 -11.35 1.34
N GLN A 78 11.06 -11.37 0.10
CA GLN A 78 11.85 -11.76 -1.07
C GLN A 78 13.05 -10.83 -1.27
N GLN A 79 12.86 -9.52 -1.19
CA GLN A 79 13.97 -8.57 -1.31
C GLN A 79 15.00 -8.76 -0.20
N LEU A 80 14.56 -8.88 1.06
CA LEU A 80 15.50 -9.03 2.17
C LEU A 80 16.29 -10.34 2.08
N TYR A 81 15.60 -11.47 2.00
CA TYR A 81 16.21 -12.79 2.18
C TYR A 81 16.78 -13.40 0.90
N LEU A 82 16.36 -12.93 -0.28
CA LEU A 82 16.79 -13.50 -1.57
C LEU A 82 17.64 -12.54 -2.41
N GLN A 83 17.65 -11.23 -2.11
CA GLN A 83 18.40 -10.24 -2.87
C GLN A 83 19.42 -9.52 -1.97
N LEU A 84 18.96 -8.73 -0.99
CA LEU A 84 19.84 -7.95 -0.13
C LEU A 84 20.81 -8.78 0.70
N LEU A 85 20.46 -10.03 1.00
CA LEU A 85 21.29 -10.98 1.74
C LEU A 85 21.90 -12.07 0.86
N GLU A 86 21.87 -11.94 -0.47
CA GLU A 86 22.35 -12.96 -1.40
C GLU A 86 23.81 -13.39 -1.15
N LYS A 87 24.66 -12.44 -0.69
CA LYS A 87 26.09 -12.69 -0.38
C LYS A 87 26.34 -13.11 1.07
N THR A 88 25.28 -13.33 1.84
CA THR A 88 25.35 -13.76 3.24
C THR A 88 24.79 -15.17 3.37
N VAL A 89 25.33 -15.96 4.30
CA VAL A 89 24.72 -17.24 4.67
C VAL A 89 23.40 -16.99 5.40
N VAL A 90 22.30 -17.02 4.65
CA VAL A 90 20.93 -17.00 5.18
C VAL A 90 20.53 -18.43 5.53
N PRO A 91 19.92 -18.69 6.70
CA PRO A 91 19.38 -20.00 7.01
C PRO A 91 18.39 -20.45 5.92
N GLU A 92 18.59 -21.65 5.36
CA GLU A 92 17.78 -22.16 4.24
C GLU A 92 16.27 -22.11 4.54
N ARG A 93 15.88 -22.37 5.79
CA ARG A 93 14.49 -22.27 6.25
C ARG A 93 13.90 -20.86 6.05
N ALA A 94 14.68 -19.80 6.24
CA ALA A 94 14.24 -18.42 6.02
C ALA A 94 14.12 -18.12 4.52
N ALA A 95 15.12 -18.52 3.72
CA ALA A 95 15.09 -18.36 2.27
C ALA A 95 13.88 -19.09 1.64
N GLN A 96 13.61 -20.35 2.02
CA GLN A 96 12.45 -21.10 1.54
C GLN A 96 11.12 -20.42 1.88
N LYS A 97 10.97 -19.91 3.10
CA LYS A 97 9.75 -19.20 3.50
C LYS A 97 9.60 -17.88 2.75
N ALA A 98 10.70 -17.15 2.49
CA ALA A 98 10.68 -15.95 1.67
C ALA A 98 10.28 -16.25 0.22
N ARG A 99 10.78 -17.34 -0.39
CA ARG A 99 10.35 -17.78 -1.73
C ARG A 99 8.86 -18.12 -1.79
N ARG A 100 8.30 -18.65 -0.70
CA ARG A 100 6.87 -19.01 -0.58
C ARG A 100 5.98 -17.86 -0.13
N PHE A 101 6.53 -16.70 0.22
CA PHE A 101 5.73 -15.55 0.62
C PHE A 101 4.88 -15.09 -0.55
N ARG A 102 3.57 -14.98 -0.34
CA ARG A 102 2.61 -14.66 -1.40
C ARG A 102 2.29 -13.18 -1.36
N PHE A 103 2.32 -12.53 -2.50
CA PHE A 103 1.75 -11.20 -2.67
C PHE A 103 0.23 -11.29 -2.83
N GLY A 104 -0.45 -10.20 -2.51
CA GLY A 104 -1.87 -10.04 -2.72
C GLY A 104 -2.22 -9.70 -4.18
N ARG A 105 -3.49 -9.34 -4.36
CA ARG A 105 -4.04 -8.81 -5.61
C ARG A 105 -3.47 -7.43 -5.90
N GLY A 106 -3.50 -7.05 -7.17
CA GLY A 106 -3.09 -5.75 -7.65
C GLY A 106 -4.15 -4.68 -7.38
N ASP A 107 -3.69 -3.44 -7.31
CA ASP A 107 -4.51 -2.24 -7.16
C ASP A 107 -4.48 -1.38 -8.43
N MET A 108 -5.59 -0.70 -8.73
CA MET A 108 -5.62 0.36 -9.72
C MET A 108 -6.16 1.63 -9.09
N GLN A 109 -5.55 2.76 -9.46
CA GLN A 109 -5.96 4.09 -9.01
C GLN A 109 -6.32 4.94 -10.22
N ILE A 110 -7.46 5.63 -10.16
CA ILE A 110 -7.88 6.60 -11.17
C ILE A 110 -8.11 7.93 -10.46
N HIS A 111 -7.28 8.92 -10.77
CA HIS A 111 -7.42 10.28 -10.26
C HIS A 111 -8.19 11.11 -11.28
N VAL A 112 -9.26 11.76 -10.85
CA VAL A 112 -10.11 12.58 -11.71
C VAL A 112 -10.20 13.99 -11.15
N ALA A 113 -9.87 14.98 -11.97
CA ALA A 113 -10.09 16.38 -11.67
C ALA A 113 -11.40 16.83 -12.32
N LEU A 114 -12.29 17.41 -11.51
CA LEU A 114 -13.59 17.91 -11.93
C LEU A 114 -13.64 19.44 -11.78
N SER A 115 -14.36 20.13 -12.66
CA SER A 115 -14.63 21.58 -12.51
C SER A 115 -15.73 21.93 -11.53
N GLU A 116 -16.55 20.95 -11.14
CA GLU A 116 -17.62 21.10 -10.15
C GLU A 116 -17.73 19.82 -9.31
N PRO A 117 -18.36 19.86 -8.12
CA PRO A 117 -18.58 18.67 -7.31
C PRO A 117 -19.42 17.60 -8.03
N PRO A 118 -19.21 16.30 -7.75
CA PRO A 118 -20.04 15.23 -8.29
C PRO A 118 -21.48 15.33 -7.78
N LYS A 119 -22.44 15.18 -8.69
CA LYS A 119 -23.88 15.14 -8.37
C LYS A 119 -24.28 13.69 -8.05
N TRP A 120 -24.03 13.29 -6.81
CA TRP A 120 -24.44 11.98 -6.31
C TRP A 120 -25.98 11.84 -6.30
N PRO A 121 -26.53 10.65 -6.62
CA PRO A 121 -27.95 10.40 -6.52
C PRO A 121 -28.38 10.15 -5.07
N GLY A 122 -29.68 10.30 -4.79
CA GLY A 122 -30.23 10.09 -3.45
C GLY A 122 -29.85 11.21 -2.49
N ASP A 123 -29.30 10.85 -1.34
CA ASP A 123 -28.83 11.79 -0.31
C ASP A 123 -27.49 12.45 -0.72
N ALA A 124 -27.60 13.35 -1.69
CA ALA A 124 -26.47 14.00 -2.36
C ALA A 124 -25.62 14.83 -1.39
N GLU A 125 -26.24 15.51 -0.43
CA GLU A 125 -25.54 16.34 0.55
C GLU A 125 -24.63 15.47 1.42
N ARG A 126 -25.16 14.38 1.98
CA ARG A 126 -24.37 13.45 2.80
C ARG A 126 -23.25 12.81 1.98
N LEU A 127 -23.54 12.34 0.77
CA LEU A 127 -22.53 11.68 -0.08
C LEU A 127 -21.43 12.65 -0.50
N CYS A 128 -21.75 13.90 -0.84
CA CYS A 128 -20.76 14.91 -1.19
C CYS A 128 -19.82 15.27 -0.03
N ARG A 129 -20.31 15.21 1.22
CA ARG A 129 -19.51 15.45 2.44
C ARG A 129 -18.76 14.20 2.95
N THR A 130 -18.94 13.04 2.32
CA THR A 130 -18.35 11.78 2.76
C THR A 130 -16.97 11.58 2.14
N ALA A 131 -15.94 11.37 2.96
CA ALA A 131 -14.56 11.20 2.48
C ALA A 131 -14.37 9.99 1.54
N MET A 132 -15.11 8.90 1.76
CA MET A 132 -15.06 7.68 0.93
C MET A 132 -16.46 7.13 0.68
N VAL A 133 -16.79 6.91 -0.59
CA VAL A 133 -18.04 6.27 -1.03
C VAL A 133 -17.71 4.93 -1.69
N HIS A 134 -18.38 3.86 -1.27
CA HIS A 134 -18.24 2.55 -1.88
C HIS A 134 -19.34 2.32 -2.90
N VAL A 135 -18.97 2.04 -4.16
CA VAL A 135 -19.89 1.72 -5.25
C VAL A 135 -19.73 0.25 -5.61
N THR A 136 -20.71 -0.55 -5.22
CA THR A 136 -20.73 -2.00 -5.38
C THR A 136 -22.15 -2.49 -5.69
N ALA A 137 -22.27 -3.64 -6.37
CA ALA A 137 -23.54 -4.32 -6.62
C ALA A 137 -24.00 -5.16 -5.40
N GLY A 138 -23.65 -4.73 -4.18
CA GLY A 138 -23.86 -5.49 -2.95
C GLY A 138 -22.80 -6.55 -2.68
N LEU A 139 -23.02 -7.35 -1.63
CA LEU A 139 -22.05 -8.36 -1.14
C LEU A 139 -21.73 -9.44 -2.18
N ASP A 140 -22.73 -9.90 -2.93
CA ASP A 140 -22.53 -10.91 -3.98
C ASP A 140 -21.68 -10.37 -5.12
N GLY A 141 -21.85 -9.09 -5.46
CA GLY A 141 -20.99 -8.39 -6.42
C GLY A 141 -19.54 -8.31 -5.96
N VAL A 142 -19.30 -7.99 -4.68
CA VAL A 142 -17.95 -8.01 -4.07
C VAL A 142 -17.35 -9.41 -4.17
N SER A 143 -18.10 -10.43 -3.76
CA SER A 143 -17.65 -11.82 -3.81
C SER A 143 -17.28 -12.25 -5.23
N ARG A 144 -18.13 -11.93 -6.21
CA ARG A 144 -17.89 -12.22 -7.63
C ARG A 144 -16.61 -11.54 -8.13
N ALA A 145 -16.46 -10.24 -7.92
CA ALA A 145 -15.29 -9.48 -8.37
C ALA A 145 -13.99 -10.04 -7.79
N VAL A 146 -13.99 -10.38 -6.49
CA VAL A 146 -12.83 -11.00 -5.84
C VAL A 146 -12.51 -12.36 -6.46
N ASN A 147 -13.52 -13.22 -6.69
CA ASN A 147 -13.30 -14.54 -7.28
C ASN A 147 -12.82 -14.46 -8.74
N GLU A 148 -13.31 -13.50 -9.53
CA GLU A 148 -12.84 -13.23 -10.89
C GLU A 148 -11.34 -12.85 -10.86
N ALA A 149 -10.96 -11.94 -9.96
CA ALA A 149 -9.57 -11.51 -9.80
C ALA A 149 -8.64 -12.64 -9.34
N GLU A 150 -9.07 -13.47 -8.38
CA GLU A 150 -8.32 -14.65 -7.91
C GLU A 150 -8.10 -15.67 -9.04
N ARG A 151 -9.02 -15.75 -10.00
CA ARG A 151 -8.89 -16.59 -11.20
C ARG A 151 -8.02 -15.96 -12.29
N GLY A 152 -7.46 -14.78 -12.05
CA GLY A 152 -6.66 -14.04 -13.01
C GLY A 152 -7.48 -13.23 -14.02
N LEU A 153 -8.79 -13.05 -13.81
CA LEU A 153 -9.65 -12.32 -14.75
C LEU A 153 -9.83 -10.87 -14.31
N LEU A 154 -9.90 -9.96 -15.28
CA LEU A 154 -10.40 -8.61 -15.03
C LEU A 154 -11.85 -8.69 -14.57
N PRO A 155 -12.23 -8.13 -13.42
CA PRO A 155 -13.60 -8.21 -12.96
C PRO A 155 -14.58 -7.57 -13.94
N ALA A 156 -15.72 -8.23 -14.16
CA ALA A 156 -16.76 -7.70 -15.04
C ALA A 156 -17.43 -6.46 -14.43
N GLU A 157 -17.62 -6.51 -13.11
CA GLU A 157 -18.16 -5.43 -12.30
C GLU A 157 -17.35 -5.32 -10.98
N PRO A 158 -16.21 -4.63 -10.99
CA PRO A 158 -15.35 -4.51 -9.81
C PRO A 158 -15.99 -3.65 -8.72
N THR A 159 -15.54 -3.84 -7.48
CA THR A 159 -15.87 -2.91 -6.40
C THR A 159 -15.07 -1.62 -6.58
N ILE A 160 -15.74 -0.49 -6.39
CA ILE A 160 -15.13 0.83 -6.58
C ILE A 160 -15.17 1.55 -5.24
N VAL A 161 -14.00 1.99 -4.79
CA VAL A 161 -13.89 2.96 -3.70
C VAL A 161 -13.66 4.33 -4.31
N VAL A 162 -14.50 5.32 -3.98
CA VAL A 162 -14.36 6.71 -4.43
C VAL A 162 -13.99 7.57 -3.23
N GLY A 163 -12.72 7.92 -3.13
CA GLY A 163 -12.22 8.95 -2.22
C GLY A 163 -12.51 10.36 -2.74
N GLN A 164 -12.92 11.25 -1.83
CA GLN A 164 -13.25 12.64 -2.10
C GLN A 164 -12.40 13.57 -1.21
N PRO A 165 -11.11 13.80 -1.54
CA PRO A 165 -10.23 14.63 -0.71
C PRO A 165 -10.78 16.04 -0.47
N THR A 166 -11.43 16.65 -1.48
CA THR A 166 -12.03 17.98 -1.38
C THR A 166 -13.20 18.04 -0.39
N ALA A 167 -13.87 16.92 -0.11
CA ALA A 167 -14.97 16.85 0.85
C ALA A 167 -14.53 17.16 2.28
N VAL A 168 -13.29 16.80 2.61
CA VAL A 168 -12.71 16.96 3.95
C VAL A 168 -11.69 18.10 4.02
N ASP A 169 -11.10 18.48 2.88
CA ASP A 169 -10.10 19.52 2.78
C ASP A 169 -10.25 20.27 1.45
N SER A 170 -10.91 21.42 1.50
CA SER A 170 -11.15 22.27 0.32
C SER A 170 -9.87 22.86 -0.27
N SER A 171 -8.74 22.85 0.45
CA SER A 171 -7.45 23.32 -0.09
C SER A 171 -6.86 22.37 -1.15
N ARG A 172 -7.40 21.15 -1.28
CA ARG A 172 -6.92 20.14 -2.23
C ARG A 172 -7.23 20.47 -3.68
N SER A 173 -8.17 21.37 -3.96
CA SER A 173 -8.54 21.78 -5.32
C SER A 173 -8.85 23.28 -5.40
N PRO A 174 -8.81 23.88 -6.61
CA PRO A 174 -9.31 25.24 -6.81
C PRO A 174 -10.76 25.41 -6.32
N GLN A 175 -11.14 26.64 -6.00
CA GLN A 175 -12.51 26.95 -5.58
C GLN A 175 -13.53 26.48 -6.63
N GLY A 176 -14.55 25.77 -6.17
CA GLY A 176 -15.60 25.19 -7.02
C GLY A 176 -15.21 23.88 -7.71
N ALA A 177 -13.91 23.59 -7.86
CA ALA A 177 -13.44 22.33 -8.44
C ALA A 177 -13.45 21.17 -7.42
N TRP A 178 -13.33 19.94 -7.92
CA TRP A 178 -13.35 18.72 -7.09
C TRP A 178 -12.33 17.69 -7.56
N ILE A 179 -11.89 16.83 -6.65
CA ILE A 179 -11.01 15.70 -6.97
C ILE A 179 -11.68 14.41 -6.52
N LEU A 180 -11.72 13.43 -7.42
CA LEU A 180 -12.03 12.04 -7.09
C LEU A 180 -10.75 11.21 -7.17
N TRP A 181 -10.52 10.39 -6.14
CA TRP A 181 -9.53 9.32 -6.15
C TRP A 181 -10.28 8.00 -6.13
N ILE A 182 -10.28 7.30 -7.25
CA ILE A 182 -10.96 6.02 -7.41
C ILE A 182 -9.93 4.91 -7.19
N GLN A 183 -10.28 3.90 -6.40
CA GLN A 183 -9.43 2.76 -6.11
C GLN A 183 -10.18 1.43 -6.32
N LEU A 184 -9.49 0.46 -6.91
CA LEU A 184 -9.92 -0.92 -7.13
C LEU A 184 -8.88 -1.84 -6.50
N GLN A 185 -9.24 -2.69 -5.53
CA GLN A 185 -8.28 -3.44 -4.71
C GLN A 185 -8.19 -4.94 -5.08
N GLU A 186 -9.01 -5.38 -6.03
CA GLU A 186 -9.12 -6.76 -6.45
C GLU A 186 -8.86 -6.92 -7.94
N LEU A 187 -7.65 -6.59 -8.37
CA LEU A 187 -7.23 -6.83 -9.75
C LEU A 187 -6.21 -7.97 -9.84
N PRO A 188 -6.20 -8.74 -10.94
CA PRO A 188 -5.15 -9.72 -11.17
C PRO A 188 -3.82 -9.01 -11.45
N ASN A 189 -2.73 -9.49 -10.85
CA ASN A 189 -1.38 -8.96 -11.08
C ASN A 189 -0.94 -9.23 -12.54
N SER A 190 -1.38 -10.36 -13.10
CA SER A 190 -1.16 -10.79 -14.48
C SER A 190 -2.51 -11.21 -15.09
N PRO A 191 -3.21 -10.31 -15.81
CA PRO A 191 -4.55 -10.59 -16.32
C PRO A 191 -4.52 -11.68 -17.40
N ARG A 192 -5.19 -12.80 -17.15
CA ARG A 192 -5.30 -13.96 -18.07
C ARG A 192 -6.51 -13.90 -18.99
N GLY A 193 -7.45 -13.01 -18.69
CA GLY A 193 -8.66 -12.81 -19.46
C GLY A 193 -9.50 -11.70 -18.85
N ASP A 194 -10.68 -11.50 -19.43
CA ASP A 194 -11.67 -10.55 -18.96
C ASP A 194 -12.98 -11.28 -18.67
N ALA A 195 -13.49 -11.16 -17.45
CA ALA A 195 -14.75 -11.81 -17.08
C ALA A 195 -15.94 -11.28 -17.89
N ALA A 196 -15.84 -10.07 -18.45
CA ALA A 196 -16.86 -9.51 -19.34
C ALA A 196 -16.69 -9.90 -20.83
N GLY A 197 -15.55 -10.51 -21.21
CA GLY A 197 -15.25 -10.87 -22.60
C GLY A 197 -15.15 -9.69 -23.57
N LYS A 198 -14.79 -8.50 -23.09
CA LYS A 198 -14.72 -7.24 -23.87
C LYS A 198 -13.30 -6.70 -24.05
N LEU A 199 -12.35 -7.20 -23.28
CA LEU A 199 -10.96 -6.75 -23.28
C LEU A 199 -10.03 -7.94 -23.53
N GLU A 200 -9.14 -7.76 -24.49
CA GLU A 200 -8.05 -8.69 -24.76
C GLU A 200 -6.88 -8.42 -23.81
N THR A 201 -6.16 -9.48 -23.43
CA THR A 201 -4.97 -9.39 -22.59
C THR A 201 -3.92 -10.40 -23.03
N ASP A 202 -2.65 -10.01 -22.93
CA ASP A 202 -1.47 -10.83 -23.20
C ASP A 202 -0.80 -11.34 -21.92
N GLY A 203 -1.44 -11.16 -20.77
CA GLY A 203 -0.87 -11.49 -19.46
C GLY A 203 -0.22 -10.30 -18.74
N ALA A 204 -0.17 -9.12 -19.38
CA ALA A 204 0.44 -7.92 -18.81
C ALA A 204 -0.51 -6.72 -18.76
N TRP A 205 -0.26 -5.82 -17.80
CA TRP A 205 -0.90 -4.51 -17.74
C TRP A 205 -0.20 -3.54 -18.71
N SER A 206 -0.60 -3.59 -19.99
CA SER A 206 -0.20 -2.59 -20.98
C SER A 206 -0.94 -1.26 -20.76
N GLU A 207 -0.42 -0.18 -21.36
CA GLU A 207 -1.11 1.12 -21.36
C GLU A 207 -2.52 1.02 -21.95
N THR A 208 -2.68 0.31 -23.07
CA THR A 208 -3.99 0.08 -23.69
C THR A 208 -4.94 -0.65 -22.75
N LEU A 209 -4.49 -1.73 -22.10
CA LEU A 209 -5.32 -2.49 -21.17
C LEU A 209 -5.71 -1.65 -19.95
N ARG A 210 -4.75 -0.87 -19.41
CA ARG A 210 -4.97 0.07 -18.31
C ARG A 210 -6.08 1.06 -18.64
N GLU A 211 -5.96 1.78 -19.77
CA GLU A 211 -6.93 2.81 -20.15
C GLU A 211 -8.30 2.20 -20.46
N ARG A 212 -8.34 1.09 -21.20
CA ARG A 212 -9.61 0.43 -21.57
C ARG A 212 -10.34 -0.18 -20.37
N PHE A 213 -9.59 -0.70 -19.39
CA PHE A 213 -10.20 -1.14 -18.14
C PHE A 213 -10.66 0.05 -17.31
N ALA A 214 -9.90 1.15 -17.24
CA ALA A 214 -10.36 2.38 -16.60
C ALA A 214 -11.61 2.98 -17.24
N ASP A 215 -11.77 2.89 -18.57
CA ASP A 215 -12.99 3.30 -19.28
C ASP A 215 -14.22 2.54 -18.76
N ARG A 216 -14.10 1.24 -18.47
CA ARG A 216 -15.18 0.44 -17.87
C ARG A 216 -15.60 1.00 -16.51
N ILE A 217 -14.62 1.40 -15.69
CA ILE A 217 -14.87 1.96 -14.36
C ILE A 217 -15.55 3.32 -14.47
N MET A 218 -15.04 4.18 -15.36
CA MET A 218 -15.59 5.50 -15.59
C MET A 218 -17.00 5.42 -16.17
N ALA A 219 -17.28 4.51 -17.11
CA ALA A 219 -18.61 4.31 -17.65
C ALA A 219 -19.63 3.93 -16.56
N ARG A 220 -19.24 3.04 -15.63
CA ARG A 220 -20.07 2.67 -14.48
C ARG A 220 -20.33 3.85 -13.56
N LEU A 221 -19.32 4.69 -13.30
CA LEU A 221 -19.47 5.87 -12.46
C LEU A 221 -20.30 6.96 -13.15
N CYS A 222 -20.15 7.19 -14.45
CA CYS A 222 -20.97 8.15 -15.21
C CYS A 222 -22.45 7.75 -15.23
N ALA A 223 -22.75 6.45 -15.25
CA ALA A 223 -24.13 5.96 -15.13
C ALA A 223 -24.77 6.28 -13.75
N ILE A 224 -23.95 6.55 -12.72
CA ILE A 224 -24.40 6.83 -11.35
C ILE A 224 -24.35 8.33 -11.04
N ILE A 225 -23.33 9.03 -11.54
CA ILE A 225 -23.03 10.44 -11.27
C ILE A 225 -23.25 11.22 -12.59
N PRO A 226 -24.44 11.85 -12.79
CA PRO A 226 -24.85 12.34 -14.09
C PRO A 226 -23.96 13.43 -14.70
N ASN A 227 -23.28 14.23 -13.86
CA ASN A 227 -22.37 15.27 -14.31
C ASN A 227 -20.90 14.83 -14.37
N LEU A 228 -20.58 13.56 -14.11
CA LEU A 228 -19.17 13.15 -14.01
C LEU A 228 -18.42 13.38 -15.32
N GLU A 229 -19.02 13.02 -16.45
CA GLU A 229 -18.41 13.19 -17.77
C GLU A 229 -18.25 14.68 -18.14
N SER A 230 -19.30 15.48 -17.96
CA SER A 230 -19.27 16.91 -18.30
C SER A 230 -18.38 17.74 -17.36
N ALA A 231 -18.24 17.35 -16.10
CA ALA A 231 -17.39 18.02 -15.14
C ALA A 231 -15.91 17.60 -15.25
N MET A 232 -15.61 16.44 -15.83
CA MET A 232 -14.25 15.91 -15.92
C MET A 232 -13.34 16.78 -16.79
N ARG A 233 -12.22 17.22 -16.20
CA ARG A 233 -11.18 18.01 -16.87
C ARG A 233 -9.96 17.19 -17.21
N LYS A 234 -9.60 16.26 -16.34
CA LYS A 234 -8.46 15.38 -16.54
C LYS A 234 -8.66 14.09 -15.76
N ARG A 235 -8.15 12.99 -16.33
CA ARG A 235 -7.97 11.73 -15.62
C ARG A 235 -6.50 11.30 -15.66
N PHE A 236 -6.07 10.58 -14.64
CA PHE A 236 -4.77 9.93 -14.58
C PHE A 236 -4.94 8.53 -13.99
N VAL A 237 -4.49 7.51 -14.71
CA VAL A 237 -4.69 6.10 -14.35
C VAL A 237 -3.36 5.47 -13.98
N ILE A 238 -3.36 4.71 -12.88
CA ILE A 238 -2.23 3.96 -12.37
C ILE A 238 -2.66 2.48 -12.30
N SER A 239 -2.09 1.65 -13.16
CA SER A 239 -2.32 0.19 -13.16
C SER A 239 -1.50 -0.55 -12.08
N PRO A 240 -1.78 -1.84 -11.83
CA PRO A 240 -0.91 -2.67 -11.00
C PRO A 240 0.57 -2.67 -11.45
N ALA A 241 0.84 -2.64 -12.75
CA ALA A 241 2.21 -2.55 -13.26
C ALA A 241 2.84 -1.17 -13.04
N ASP A 242 2.06 -0.08 -13.09
CA ASP A 242 2.54 1.26 -12.72
C ASP A 242 2.91 1.33 -11.24
N LEU A 243 2.08 0.76 -10.36
CA LEU A 243 2.37 0.68 -8.93
C LEU A 243 3.67 -0.09 -8.66
N ALA A 244 3.84 -1.26 -9.26
CA ALA A 244 5.06 -2.05 -9.12
C ALA A 244 6.32 -1.32 -9.62
N ARG A 245 6.19 -0.45 -10.64
CA ARG A 245 7.29 0.38 -11.15
C ARG A 245 7.65 1.53 -10.23
N THR A 246 6.66 2.16 -9.59
CA THR A 246 6.89 3.32 -8.71
C THR A 246 7.45 2.93 -7.35
N ASN A 247 7.20 1.71 -6.88
CA ASN A 247 7.73 1.21 -5.62
C ASN A 247 7.95 -0.30 -5.67
N ILE A 248 9.20 -0.72 -5.51
CA ILE A 248 9.64 -2.13 -5.56
C ILE A 248 8.95 -3.01 -4.50
N ASN A 249 8.40 -2.43 -3.44
CA ASN A 249 7.64 -3.16 -2.44
C ASN A 249 6.21 -3.51 -2.88
N LEU A 250 5.68 -2.88 -3.93
CA LEU A 250 4.34 -3.10 -4.48
C LEU A 250 4.38 -4.20 -5.56
N VAL A 251 4.89 -5.37 -5.21
CA VAL A 251 5.13 -6.47 -6.15
C VAL A 251 3.80 -6.91 -6.78
N GLY A 252 3.75 -6.91 -8.12
CA GLY A 252 2.52 -7.22 -8.87
C GLY A 252 1.41 -6.18 -8.70
N GLY A 253 1.71 -5.01 -8.15
CA GLY A 253 0.77 -3.94 -7.83
C GLY A 253 0.05 -4.11 -6.49
N ASP A 254 0.51 -5.03 -5.64
CA ASP A 254 -0.07 -5.26 -4.30
C ASP A 254 0.21 -4.09 -3.34
N PRO A 255 -0.80 -3.32 -2.93
CA PRO A 255 -0.63 -2.16 -2.03
C PRO A 255 -0.27 -2.57 -0.60
N TYR A 256 -0.42 -3.85 -0.25
CA TYR A 256 -0.25 -4.38 1.10
C TYR A 256 1.07 -5.13 1.31
N ALA A 257 1.91 -5.20 0.27
CA ALA A 257 3.22 -5.84 0.26
C ALA A 257 3.17 -7.28 0.83
N GLY A 258 2.11 -8.02 0.53
CA GLY A 258 1.85 -9.36 1.00
C GLY A 258 0.36 -9.68 1.04
N SER A 259 0.01 -10.94 0.78
CA SER A 259 -1.35 -11.47 0.93
C SER A 259 -1.87 -11.29 2.36
N CYS A 260 -3.09 -10.80 2.50
CA CYS A 260 -3.81 -10.67 3.77
C CYS A 260 -4.68 -11.92 4.07
N ALA A 261 -4.38 -13.05 3.44
CA ALA A 261 -5.02 -14.33 3.74
C ALA A 261 -4.77 -14.73 5.21
N PRO A 262 -5.72 -15.42 5.87
CA PRO A 262 -5.60 -15.78 7.28
C PRO A 262 -4.30 -16.49 7.67
N ASP A 263 -3.74 -17.31 6.76
CA ASP A 263 -2.50 -18.05 6.98
C ASP A 263 -1.21 -17.23 6.77
N GLN A 264 -1.31 -15.97 6.33
CA GLN A 264 -0.18 -15.06 6.09
C GLN A 264 -0.41 -13.63 6.60
N PHE A 265 -1.32 -13.45 7.57
CA PHE A 265 -1.63 -12.14 8.12
C PHE A 265 -1.22 -12.00 9.60
N PHE A 266 -1.15 -10.78 10.12
CA PHE A 266 -0.81 -10.50 11.53
C PHE A 266 0.45 -11.22 12.05
N ILE A 267 0.29 -12.13 13.00
CA ILE A 267 1.39 -12.81 13.72
C ILE A 267 2.16 -13.78 12.82
N TRP A 268 1.57 -14.16 11.68
CA TRP A 268 2.20 -15.00 10.68
C TRP A 268 3.11 -14.20 9.73
N ARG A 269 3.10 -12.86 9.81
CA ARG A 269 4.02 -11.98 9.08
C ARG A 269 5.32 -11.68 9.85
N PRO A 270 6.49 -11.58 9.18
CA PRO A 270 6.67 -11.82 7.75
C PRO A 270 6.71 -13.31 7.39
N LEU A 271 7.37 -14.13 8.22
CA LEU A 271 7.57 -15.55 7.97
C LEU A 271 7.17 -16.33 9.25
N PRO A 272 6.16 -17.22 9.22
CA PRO A 272 5.67 -17.92 10.42
C PRO A 272 6.79 -18.64 11.17
N GLY A 273 6.90 -18.47 12.50
CA GLY A 273 7.93 -19.13 13.30
C GLY A 273 9.36 -18.60 13.10
N MET A 274 9.52 -17.43 12.49
CA MET A 274 10.75 -16.62 12.56
C MET A 274 10.62 -15.56 13.65
N PRO A 275 11.74 -15.00 14.16
CA PRO A 275 11.70 -14.08 15.29
C PRO A 275 11.15 -12.69 14.91
N ARG A 276 9.84 -12.56 14.66
CA ARG A 276 9.09 -11.32 14.34
C ARG A 276 9.89 -10.34 13.48
N HIS A 277 10.42 -9.27 14.09
CA HIS A 277 11.20 -8.21 13.42
C HIS A 277 12.71 -8.44 13.45
N ARG A 278 13.21 -9.39 14.24
CA ARG A 278 14.62 -9.78 14.23
C ARG A 278 14.88 -10.75 13.08
N THR A 279 16.13 -10.78 12.64
CA THR A 279 16.63 -11.84 11.75
C THR A 279 17.60 -12.74 12.49
N SER A 280 18.09 -13.79 11.83
CA SER A 280 19.20 -14.61 12.34
C SER A 280 20.54 -13.85 12.35
N ILE A 281 20.62 -12.68 11.71
CA ILE A 281 21.82 -11.85 11.63
C ILE A 281 21.75 -10.79 12.74
N LYS A 282 22.83 -10.67 13.53
CA LYS A 282 22.89 -9.68 14.61
C LYS A 282 22.79 -8.27 14.03
N LYS A 283 22.05 -7.39 14.71
CA LYS A 283 21.81 -5.98 14.34
C LYS A 283 21.00 -5.76 13.06
N LEU A 284 20.40 -6.80 12.48
CA LEU A 284 19.54 -6.70 11.31
C LEU A 284 18.07 -6.93 11.67
N TYR A 285 17.24 -5.96 11.30
CA TYR A 285 15.80 -5.93 11.60
C TYR A 285 14.97 -5.80 10.32
N HIS A 286 13.80 -6.44 10.31
CA HIS A 286 12.83 -6.41 9.22
C HIS A 286 11.53 -5.75 9.70
N ILE A 287 11.16 -4.65 9.06
CA ILE A 287 9.91 -3.90 9.32
C ILE A 287 9.14 -3.72 8.01
N GLY A 288 8.02 -2.99 8.10
CA GLY A 288 7.18 -2.64 6.95
C GLY A 288 5.88 -3.41 6.89
N ALA A 289 5.13 -3.16 5.83
CA ALA A 289 3.80 -3.74 5.61
C ALA A 289 3.81 -5.28 5.53
N SER A 290 4.91 -5.87 5.03
CA SER A 290 5.09 -7.32 4.98
C SER A 290 5.33 -7.97 6.35
N THR A 291 5.49 -7.19 7.42
CA THR A 291 5.78 -7.68 8.79
C THR A 291 4.60 -7.42 9.72
N HIS A 292 4.56 -8.09 10.88
CA HIS A 292 3.56 -7.79 11.92
C HIS A 292 3.57 -6.29 12.30
N PRO A 293 2.42 -5.64 12.55
CA PRO A 293 1.05 -6.16 12.57
C PRO A 293 0.41 -6.32 11.19
N GLY A 294 1.04 -5.83 10.14
CA GLY A 294 0.53 -5.89 8.78
C GLY A 294 0.64 -4.53 8.07
N PRO A 295 -0.11 -4.36 6.98
CA PRO A 295 -0.08 -3.17 6.16
C PRO A 295 -0.93 -2.06 6.78
N GLY A 296 -0.63 -0.82 6.38
CA GLY A 296 -1.34 0.37 6.84
C GLY A 296 -0.36 1.52 7.08
N LEU A 297 -0.91 2.72 7.22
CA LEU A 297 -0.13 3.96 7.39
C LEU A 297 0.31 4.21 8.85
N HIS A 298 0.03 3.29 9.76
CA HIS A 298 0.20 3.49 11.21
C HIS A 298 1.66 3.33 11.72
N GLY A 299 2.60 2.87 10.89
CA GLY A 299 4.04 2.80 11.25
C GLY A 299 4.42 1.87 12.41
N ALA A 300 3.54 0.95 12.82
CA ALA A 300 3.71 0.25 14.10
C ALA A 300 4.89 -0.74 14.12
N SER A 301 5.22 -1.38 12.99
CA SER A 301 6.38 -2.28 12.91
C SER A 301 7.68 -1.51 13.20
N GLY A 302 7.84 -0.32 12.62
CA GLY A 302 8.95 0.58 12.92
C GLY A 302 8.98 1.01 14.38
N LEU A 303 7.83 1.39 14.95
CA LEU A 303 7.73 1.76 16.37
C LEU A 303 8.10 0.62 17.31
N MET A 304 7.71 -0.62 17.01
CA MET A 304 8.07 -1.80 17.81
C MET A 304 9.59 -2.02 17.83
N VAL A 305 10.24 -1.95 16.66
CA VAL A 305 11.71 -2.09 16.58
C VAL A 305 12.43 -0.91 17.24
N ALA A 306 11.94 0.31 17.08
CA ALA A 306 12.52 1.48 17.73
C ALA A 306 12.49 1.33 19.27
N LYS A 307 11.35 0.91 19.83
CA LYS A 307 11.22 0.65 21.28
C LYS A 307 12.17 -0.42 21.77
N GLU A 308 12.35 -1.47 20.98
CA GLU A 308 13.30 -2.54 21.29
C GLU A 308 14.74 -2.03 21.31
N LEU A 309 15.15 -1.28 20.29
CA LEU A 309 16.51 -0.74 20.16
C LEU A 309 16.84 0.33 21.21
N LEU A 310 15.84 1.10 21.64
CA LEU A 310 15.97 2.13 22.68
C LEU A 310 15.85 1.56 24.10
N GLY A 311 15.54 0.27 24.26
CA GLY A 311 15.33 -0.35 25.56
C GLY A 311 14.04 0.11 26.27
N THR A 312 13.13 0.78 25.58
CA THR A 312 11.87 1.28 26.13
C THR A 312 10.81 0.19 26.08
N ARG A 313 10.87 -0.77 27.02
CA ARG A 313 9.77 -1.74 27.23
C ARG A 313 8.68 -1.12 28.11
N GLY A 314 7.60 -0.65 27.48
CA GLY A 314 6.29 -0.46 28.12
C GLY A 314 6.10 0.81 28.98
N TYR A 315 4.95 1.46 28.78
CA TYR A 315 4.26 2.40 29.66
C TYR A 315 5.01 2.84 30.94
N ARG A 316 5.66 4.02 30.93
CA ARG A 316 5.62 4.87 32.13
C ARG A 316 4.19 5.40 32.18
N ARG A 317 3.40 4.99 33.19
CA ARG A 317 2.23 5.77 33.58
C ARG A 317 2.71 7.21 33.73
N LEU A 318 2.05 8.15 33.05
CA LEU A 318 2.03 9.53 33.50
C LEU A 318 1.27 9.50 34.84
N SER A 319 1.97 9.17 35.92
CA SER A 319 1.56 9.57 37.25
C SER A 319 2.02 11.00 37.43
N GLU A 320 1.04 11.89 37.53
CA GLU A 320 1.08 13.15 38.27
C GLU A 320 2.11 14.19 37.81
N HIS A 321 1.61 15.19 37.06
CA HIS A 321 1.65 16.60 37.43
C HIS A 321 0.50 17.34 36.76
#